data_AF-A0AAJ1V4B5-F1
#
_entry.id   AF-A0AAJ1V4B5-F1
#
_cell.length_a   1.000
_cell.length_b   1.000
_cell.length_c   1.000
_cell.angle_alpha   90.00
_cell.angle_beta   90.00
_cell.angle_gamma   90.00
#
_symmetry.space_group_name_H-M   'P 1'
#
loop_
_entity.id
_entity.type
_entity.pdbx_description
1 polymer ?
#
loop_
_entity_poly.entity_id
_entity_poly.type
_entity_poly.pdbx_seq_one_letter_code
_entity_poly.pdbx_strand_id
1 'polypeptide(L)'
;ASPYMQGTDTRFASSRPNIFSACPYNGPMPWVSNWQQFEALFRCLSYTTIIDSIKDLHWDIRPSPHFGTVEVRVMDTPLTLSHAVNMAGLIQATAHWLLTERPFKHQEKDYLLY
;
A
#
# COMPACT_ATOMS: atom_id res chain seq x y z
N ALA A 1 1.81 5.70 -14.59
CA ALA A 1 2.34 6.00 -15.92
C ALA A 1 3.40 4.97 -16.34
N SER A 2 2.99 3.72 -16.60
CA SER A 2 3.91 2.67 -17.06
C SER A 2 3.29 1.75 -18.13
N PRO A 3 2.91 2.27 -19.31
CA PRO A 3 2.25 1.45 -20.33
C PRO A 3 3.19 0.49 -21.07
N TYR A 4 4.48 0.77 -21.11
CA TYR A 4 5.48 -0.09 -21.75
C TYR A 4 6.33 -0.84 -20.71
N MET A 5 6.70 -2.08 -21.04
CA MET A 5 7.62 -2.90 -20.24
C MET A 5 8.48 -3.74 -21.20
N GLN A 6 9.79 -3.80 -20.96
CA GLN A 6 10.74 -4.54 -21.83
C GLN A 6 10.62 -4.20 -23.34
N GLY A 7 10.27 -2.95 -23.67
CA GLY A 7 10.11 -2.48 -25.04
C GLY A 7 8.78 -2.84 -25.71
N THR A 8 7.86 -3.53 -25.03
CA THR A 8 6.54 -3.89 -25.55
C THR A 8 5.43 -3.12 -24.84
N ASP A 9 4.35 -2.83 -25.58
CA ASP A 9 3.13 -2.23 -25.02
C ASP A 9 2.38 -3.29 -24.21
N THR A 10 2.23 -3.04 -22.91
CA THR A 10 1.57 -3.95 -21.97
C THR A 10 0.05 -3.90 -22.05
N ARG A 11 -0.54 -2.93 -22.76
CA ARG A 11 -1.97 -2.58 -22.78
C ARG A 11 -2.56 -2.06 -21.46
N PHE A 12 -1.76 -1.97 -20.40
CA PHE A 12 -2.17 -1.34 -19.14
C PHE A 12 -1.81 0.15 -19.13
N ALA A 13 -2.60 0.97 -18.44
CA ALA A 13 -2.19 2.34 -18.13
C ALA A 13 -1.04 2.40 -17.09
N SER A 14 -1.08 1.46 -16.14
CA SER A 14 -0.05 1.21 -15.15
C SER A 14 0.16 -0.29 -15.03
N SER A 15 1.31 -0.77 -15.52
CA SER A 15 1.73 -2.17 -15.43
C SER A 15 2.55 -2.46 -14.16
N ARG A 16 3.09 -1.44 -13.49
CA ARG A 16 3.99 -1.59 -12.33
C ARG A 16 3.35 -2.36 -11.17
N PRO A 17 2.10 -2.13 -10.76
CA PRO A 17 1.50 -2.86 -9.62
C PRO A 17 1.49 -4.38 -9.84
N ASN A 18 1.44 -4.83 -11.10
CA ASN A 18 1.40 -6.25 -11.44
C ASN A 18 2.76 -6.95 -11.32
N ILE A 19 3.87 -6.22 -11.19
CA ILE A 19 5.23 -6.80 -11.10
C ILE A 19 5.36 -7.74 -9.89
N PHE A 20 4.72 -7.38 -8.77
CA PHE A 20 4.78 -8.18 -7.55
C PHE A 20 3.63 -9.20 -7.44
N SER A 21 2.83 -9.42 -8.48
CA SER A 21 1.70 -10.37 -8.45
C SER A 21 2.08 -11.79 -8.03
N ALA A 22 3.30 -12.23 -8.32
CA ALA A 22 3.81 -13.54 -7.90
C ALA A 22 4.28 -13.59 -6.44
N CYS A 23 4.40 -12.44 -5.76
CA CYS A 23 4.77 -12.39 -4.35
C CYS A 23 3.53 -12.69 -3.48
N PRO A 24 3.61 -13.67 -2.56
CA PRO A 24 2.46 -14.07 -1.73
C PRO A 24 1.97 -12.97 -0.76
N TYR A 25 2.76 -11.91 -0.58
CA TYR A 25 2.45 -10.77 0.28
C TYR A 25 2.24 -9.47 -0.50
N ASN A 26 1.87 -9.57 -1.79
CA ASN A 26 1.45 -8.44 -2.60
C ASN A 26 -0.03 -8.12 -2.40
N GLY A 27 -0.41 -6.87 -2.70
CA GLY A 27 -1.79 -6.40 -2.67
C GLY A 27 -2.18 -5.80 -1.32
N PRO A 28 -3.47 -5.91 -0.92
CA PRO A 28 -3.93 -5.36 0.33
C PRO A 28 -3.36 -6.13 1.53
N MET A 29 -3.06 -5.39 2.59
CA MET A 29 -2.69 -5.98 3.88
C MET A 29 -3.85 -6.86 4.39
N PRO A 30 -3.57 -8.01 5.02
CA PRO A 30 -4.61 -8.79 5.71
C PRO A 30 -5.39 -7.92 6.71
N TRP A 31 -6.69 -8.17 6.82
CA TRP A 31 -7.57 -7.37 7.65
C TRP A 31 -7.16 -7.42 9.13
N VAL A 32 -7.03 -6.24 9.73
CA VAL A 32 -6.84 -6.06 11.18
C VAL A 32 -7.66 -4.85 11.63
N SER A 33 -8.33 -4.98 12.78
CA SER A 33 -9.24 -3.94 13.28
C SER A 33 -8.56 -2.93 14.22
N ASN A 34 -7.37 -3.26 14.72
CA ASN A 34 -6.64 -2.43 15.67
C ASN A 34 -5.13 -2.73 15.65
N TRP A 35 -4.37 -1.88 16.33
CA TRP A 35 -2.91 -1.98 16.37
C TRP A 35 -2.39 -3.26 17.03
N GLN A 36 -3.07 -3.77 18.06
CA GLN A 36 -2.66 -5.01 18.73
C GLN A 36 -2.77 -6.23 17.80
N GLN A 37 -3.82 -6.28 16.98
CA GLN A 37 -3.98 -7.28 15.93
C GLN A 37 -2.92 -7.12 14.83
N PHE A 38 -2.57 -5.88 14.47
CA PHE A 38 -1.47 -5.61 13.55
C PHE A 38 -0.13 -6.13 14.08
N GLU A 39 0.19 -5.90 15.35
CA GLU A 39 1.41 -6.46 15.97
C GLU A 39 1.40 -7.98 15.98
N ALA A 40 0.26 -8.62 16.24
CA ALA A 40 0.11 -10.07 16.19
C ALA A 40 0.31 -10.61 14.76
N LEU A 41 -0.27 -9.94 13.76
CA LEU A 41 -0.08 -10.25 12.34
C LEU A 41 1.39 -10.12 11.95
N PHE A 42 2.03 -9.02 12.34
CA PHE A 42 3.44 -8.77 12.05
C PHE A 42 4.34 -9.84 12.68
N ARG A 43 4.08 -10.22 13.95
CA ARG A 43 4.78 -11.34 14.60
C ARG A 43 4.58 -12.64 13.82
N CYS A 44 3.35 -12.97 13.43
CA CYS A 44 3.05 -14.16 12.64
C CYS A 44 3.85 -14.20 11.33
N LEU A 45 3.91 -13.08 10.62
CA LEU A 45 4.66 -12.95 9.37
C LEU A 45 6.18 -13.05 9.60
N SER A 46 6.70 -12.48 10.69
CA SER A 46 8.12 -12.58 11.04
C SER A 46 8.59 -14.01 11.40
N TYR A 47 7.66 -14.91 11.74
CA TYR A 47 7.99 -16.33 11.95
C TYR A 47 8.16 -17.10 10.64
N THR A 48 7.71 -16.54 9.51
CA THR A 48 8.02 -17.11 8.20
C THR A 48 9.43 -16.71 7.82
N THR A 49 10.26 -17.66 7.41
CA THR A 49 11.67 -17.45 6.99
C THR A 49 11.85 -16.55 5.77
N ILE A 50 10.77 -15.94 5.28
CA ILE A 50 10.69 -15.11 4.07
C ILE A 50 10.70 -13.62 4.43
N ILE A 51 10.35 -13.24 5.67
CA ILE A 51 10.17 -11.83 6.08
C ILE A 51 11.03 -11.56 7.31
N ASP A 52 12.23 -11.02 7.09
CA ASP A 52 13.11 -10.58 8.17
C ASP A 52 12.75 -9.16 8.64
N SER A 53 12.07 -8.38 7.79
CA SER A 53 11.69 -6.99 8.08
C SER A 53 10.36 -6.57 7.46
N ILE A 54 9.71 -5.54 8.03
CA ILE A 54 8.57 -4.84 7.42
C ILE A 54 8.87 -4.42 5.97
N LYS A 55 10.14 -4.19 5.66
CA LYS A 55 10.62 -3.81 4.32
C LYS A 55 10.31 -4.86 3.25
N ASP A 56 10.21 -6.13 3.63
CA ASP A 56 9.98 -7.26 2.72
C ASP A 56 8.49 -7.46 2.41
N LEU A 57 7.61 -6.70 3.06
CA LEU A 57 6.18 -6.70 2.79
C LEU A 57 5.87 -5.81 1.59
N HIS A 58 5.32 -6.43 0.55
CA HIS A 58 4.93 -5.79 -0.72
C HIS A 58 3.49 -5.28 -0.71
N TRP A 59 2.96 -4.91 0.46
CA TRP A 59 1.61 -4.35 0.58
C TRP A 59 1.51 -2.97 -0.07
N ASP A 60 0.33 -2.73 -0.65
CA ASP A 60 -0.03 -1.50 -1.34
C ASP A 60 -0.04 -0.28 -0.41
N ILE A 61 -0.54 -0.48 0.82
CA ILE A 61 -0.49 0.50 1.91
C ILE A 61 0.07 -0.21 3.14
N ARG A 62 1.11 0.37 3.75
CA ARG A 62 1.87 -0.29 4.82
C ARG A 62 2.09 0.63 6.02
N PRO A 63 1.68 0.24 7.24
CA PRO A 63 2.08 0.92 8.46
C PRO A 63 3.57 0.71 8.73
N SER A 64 4.26 1.77 9.15
CA SER A 64 5.69 1.78 9.49
C SER A 64 5.88 2.26 10.93
N PRO A 65 5.92 1.32 11.92
CA PRO A 65 6.09 1.65 13.33
C PRO A 65 7.37 2.44 13.63
N HIS A 66 8.45 2.17 12.87
CA HIS A 66 9.74 2.81 13.07
C HIS A 66 9.70 4.32 12.81
N PHE A 67 8.94 4.75 11.81
CA PHE A 67 8.77 6.17 11.47
C PHE A 67 7.46 6.76 12.00
N GLY A 68 6.55 5.94 12.52
CA GLY A 68 5.21 6.36 12.93
C GLY A 68 4.35 6.80 11.74
N THR A 69 4.53 6.19 10.57
CA THR A 69 3.87 6.60 9.32
C THR A 69 2.99 5.50 8.73
N VAL A 70 2.11 5.89 7.80
CA VAL A 70 1.41 4.98 6.89
C VAL A 70 1.90 5.29 5.48
N GLU A 71 2.53 4.32 4.83
CA GLU A 71 3.15 4.45 3.51
C GLU A 71 2.18 4.00 2.42
N VAL A 72 1.83 4.88 1.48
CA VAL A 72 1.04 4.55 0.26
C VAL A 72 2.00 4.28 -0.90
N ARG A 73 1.94 3.08 -1.49
CA ARG A 73 3.01 2.54 -2.37
C ARG A 73 2.53 2.07 -3.75
N VAL A 74 1.25 2.29 -4.06
CA VAL A 74 0.59 1.84 -5.30
C VAL A 74 0.98 2.63 -6.54
N MET A 75 1.27 3.93 -6.37
CA MET A 75 1.42 4.85 -7.49
C MET A 75 2.75 4.66 -8.24
N ASP A 76 2.70 4.94 -9.54
CA ASP A 76 3.91 5.11 -10.35
C ASP A 76 4.56 6.47 -10.07
N THR A 77 5.88 6.56 -10.31
CA THR A 77 6.58 7.84 -10.34
C THR A 77 6.00 8.73 -11.46
N PRO A 78 5.48 9.93 -11.14
CA PRO A 78 4.97 10.85 -12.15
C PRO A 78 6.08 11.45 -13.02
N LEU A 79 5.71 11.97 -14.20
CA LEU A 79 6.66 12.61 -15.13
C LEU A 79 7.12 14.00 -14.68
N THR A 80 6.42 14.64 -13.74
CA THR A 80 6.77 15.97 -13.24
C THR A 80 6.75 16.01 -11.71
N LEU A 81 7.61 16.85 -11.14
CA LEU A 81 7.63 17.09 -9.69
C LEU A 81 6.32 17.70 -9.18
N SER A 82 5.72 18.60 -9.95
CA SER A 82 4.42 19.20 -9.59
C SER A 82 3.33 18.15 -9.41
N HIS A 83 3.30 17.13 -10.28
CA HIS A 83 2.34 16.05 -10.15
C HIS A 83 2.62 15.18 -8.91
N ALA A 84 3.89 14.90 -8.62
CA ALA A 84 4.26 14.19 -7.39
C ALA A 84 3.83 14.95 -6.12
N VAL A 85 4.03 16.27 -6.08
CA VAL A 85 3.58 17.12 -4.98
C VAL A 85 2.06 17.14 -4.86
N ASN A 86 1.33 17.24 -5.97
CA ASN A 86 -0.13 17.20 -5.95
C ASN A 86 -0.67 15.86 -5.44
N MET A 87 -0.05 14.74 -5.83
CA MET A 87 -0.43 13.42 -5.31
C MET A 87 -0.15 13.29 -3.81
N ALA A 88 0.98 13.83 -3.33
CA ALA A 88 1.27 13.89 -1.90
C ALA A 88 0.22 14.74 -1.15
N GLY A 89 -0.17 15.89 -1.71
CA GLY A 89 -1.21 16.75 -1.15
C GLY A 89 -2.59 16.07 -1.09
N LEU A 90 -2.97 15.32 -2.13
CA LEU A 90 -4.21 14.54 -2.15
C LEU A 90 -4.22 13.49 -1.02
N ILE A 91 -3.12 12.76 -0.85
CA ILE A 91 -2.99 11.75 0.22
C ILE A 91 -3.07 12.43 1.59
N GLN A 92 -2.36 13.55 1.77
CA GLN A 92 -2.36 14.28 3.03
C GLN A 92 -3.75 14.81 3.39
N ALA A 93 -4.45 15.44 2.43
CA ALA A 93 -5.80 15.97 2.64
C ALA A 93 -6.79 14.84 2.98
N THR A 94 -6.69 13.71 2.28
CA THR A 94 -7.52 12.53 2.53
C THR A 94 -7.24 11.93 3.90
N ALA A 95 -5.96 11.80 4.29
CA ALA A 95 -5.56 11.31 5.61
C ALA A 95 -6.07 12.23 6.73
N HIS A 96 -5.95 13.55 6.55
CA HIS A 96 -6.50 14.53 7.49
C HIS A 96 -8.02 14.36 7.65
N TRP A 97 -8.76 14.30 6.54
CA TRP A 97 -10.21 14.11 6.54
C TRP A 97 -10.63 12.80 7.21
N LEU A 98 -9.99 11.67 6.89
CA LEU A 98 -10.29 10.37 7.49
C LEU A 98 -10.08 10.36 9.01
N LEU A 99 -9.01 10.98 9.49
CA LEU A 99 -8.67 11.00 10.92
C LEU A 99 -9.53 11.96 11.74
N THR A 100 -10.00 13.05 11.11
CA THR A 100 -10.82 14.09 11.76
C THR A 100 -12.31 13.73 11.75
N GLU A 101 -12.88 13.48 10.58
CA GLU A 101 -14.33 13.26 10.43
C GLU A 101 -14.74 11.83 10.79
N ARG A 102 -13.81 10.86 10.69
CA ARG A 102 -14.06 9.43 10.88
C ARG A 102 -15.39 8.95 10.26
N PRO A 103 -15.61 9.23 8.96
CA PRO A 103 -16.93 9.09 8.34
C PRO A 103 -17.35 7.63 8.12
N PHE A 104 -16.41 6.69 8.25
CA PHE A 104 -16.64 5.28 7.96
C PHE A 104 -16.43 4.41 9.20
N LYS A 105 -17.25 3.38 9.34
CA LYS A 105 -16.99 2.26 10.24
C LYS A 105 -16.41 1.12 9.42
N HIS A 106 -15.09 0.97 9.45
CA HIS A 106 -14.37 -0.01 8.65
C HIS A 106 -14.83 -1.45 8.93
N GLN A 107 -14.97 -2.25 7.88
CA GLN A 107 -15.35 -3.66 7.92
C GLN A 107 -14.40 -4.48 7.03
N GLU A 108 -14.25 -5.78 7.32
CA GLU A 108 -13.39 -6.68 6.55
C GLU A 108 -13.75 -6.71 5.06
N LYS A 109 -15.04 -6.63 4.73
CA LYS A 109 -15.53 -6.58 3.35
C LYS A 109 -15.07 -5.34 2.57
N ASP A 110 -14.66 -4.27 3.24
CA ASP A 110 -14.14 -3.07 2.59
C ASP A 110 -12.80 -3.36 1.88
N TYR A 111 -12.10 -4.43 2.27
CA TYR A 111 -10.86 -4.90 1.63
C TYR A 111 -11.12 -5.80 0.41
N LEU A 112 -12.35 -6.30 0.22
CA LEU A 112 -12.72 -7.15 -0.92
C LEU A 112 -13.02 -6.37 -2.20
N LEU A 113 -13.02 -5.04 -2.15
CA LEU A 113 -13.23 -4.16 -3.29
C LEU A 113 -11.96 -3.90 -4.11
N TYR A 114 -10.86 -4.55 -3.75
CA TYR A 114 -9.56 -4.45 -4.40
C TYR A 114 -9.43 -5.43 -5.58
#